data_AF-A0A1B4XXC4-F1
#
_entry.id   AF-A0A1B4XXC4-F1
#
_cell.length_a   1.000
_cell.length_b   1.000
_cell.length_c   1.000
_cell.angle_alpha   90.00
_cell.angle_beta   90.00
_cell.angle_gamma   90.00
#
_symmetry.space_group_name_H-M   'P 1'
#
loop_
_entity.id
_entity.type
_entity.pdbx_description
1 polymer ?
#
loop_
_entity_poly.entity_id
_entity_poly.type
_entity_poly.pdbx_seq_one_letter_code
_entity_poly.pdbx_strand_id
1 'polypeptide(L)'
;MNGGEPRSEQAGSALAAIRARQAELARQHDVLGEADRALVEALTRAHTVMRDSVRRLDAIGAEIDGAVAGQDSLALDTPLGAREFQNFRLAKQREIATIVATAHELDRTKSAVLASLRAHYGESVG
;
A
#
# COMPACT_ATOMS: atom_id res chain seq x y z
N MET A 1 -37.93 9.02 -59.28
CA MET A 1 -37.97 8.32 -57.98
C MET A 1 -36.53 8.17 -57.50
N ASN A 2 -36.07 9.01 -56.57
CA ASN A 2 -34.83 8.74 -55.85
C ASN A 2 -34.99 9.31 -54.43
N GLY A 3 -35.20 8.44 -53.46
CA GLY A 3 -35.55 8.81 -52.08
C GLY A 3 -35.19 7.76 -51.04
N GLY A 4 -34.27 6.83 -51.39
CA GLY A 4 -33.90 5.69 -50.53
C GLY A 4 -32.62 5.88 -49.71
N GLU A 5 -31.72 6.79 -50.11
CA GLU A 5 -30.33 6.78 -49.63
C GLU A 5 -29.98 7.60 -48.36
N PRO A 6 -30.74 8.63 -47.89
CA PRO A 6 -30.33 9.37 -46.69
C PRO A 6 -30.58 8.60 -45.39
N ARG A 7 -31.58 7.71 -45.34
CA ARG A 7 -32.00 7.02 -44.11
C ARG A 7 -31.07 5.85 -43.74
N SER A 8 -30.51 5.16 -44.73
CA SER A 8 -29.54 4.09 -44.54
C SER A 8 -28.19 4.62 -44.05
N GLU A 9 -27.72 5.75 -44.58
CA GLU A 9 -26.49 6.40 -44.11
C GLU A 9 -26.62 6.93 -42.68
N GLN A 10 -27.77 7.55 -42.34
CA GLN A 10 -28.05 7.98 -40.97
C GLN A 10 -28.15 6.82 -39.97
N ALA A 11 -28.75 5.70 -40.37
CA ALA A 11 -28.77 4.49 -39.54
C ALA A 11 -27.36 3.88 -39.35
N GLY A 12 -26.52 3.89 -40.40
CA GLY A 12 -25.12 3.47 -40.32
C GLY A 12 -24.28 4.36 -39.41
N SER A 13 -24.47 5.68 -39.47
CA SER A 13 -23.83 6.67 -38.61
C SER A 13 -24.23 6.50 -37.14
N ALA A 14 -25.52 6.29 -36.86
CA ALA A 14 -26.00 6.04 -35.49
C ALA A 14 -25.41 4.74 -34.90
N LEU A 15 -25.34 3.66 -35.68
CA LEU A 15 -24.71 2.40 -35.25
C LEU A 15 -23.21 2.56 -34.98
N ALA A 16 -22.50 3.33 -35.80
CA ALA A 16 -21.08 3.64 -35.59
C ALA A 16 -20.87 4.44 -34.29
N ALA A 17 -21.71 5.45 -34.03
CA ALA A 17 -21.67 6.23 -32.80
C ALA A 17 -21.93 5.39 -31.54
N ILE A 18 -22.90 4.47 -31.59
CA ILE A 18 -23.18 3.54 -30.49
C ILE A 18 -21.97 2.63 -30.22
N ARG A 19 -21.38 2.04 -31.27
CA ARG A 19 -20.19 1.18 -31.12
C ARG A 19 -18.99 1.94 -30.56
N ALA A 20 -18.77 3.18 -31.00
CA ALA A 20 -17.72 4.03 -30.47
C ALA A 20 -17.95 4.32 -28.98
N ARG A 21 -19.18 4.62 -28.56
CA ARG A 21 -19.53 4.83 -27.15
C ARG A 21 -19.38 3.55 -26.32
N GLN A 22 -19.75 2.39 -26.86
CA GLN A 22 -19.57 1.11 -26.17
C GLN A 22 -18.09 0.77 -25.98
N ALA A 23 -17.26 1.01 -27.01
CA ALA A 23 -15.83 0.83 -26.92
C ALA A 23 -15.21 1.78 -25.88
N GLU A 24 -15.67 3.04 -25.82
CA GLU A 24 -15.26 3.98 -24.77
C GLU A 24 -15.58 3.46 -23.37
N LEU A 25 -16.82 3.03 -23.15
CA LEU A 25 -17.27 2.52 -21.86
C LEU A 25 -16.50 1.24 -21.46
N ALA A 26 -16.23 0.35 -22.41
CA ALA A 26 -15.42 -0.84 -22.15
C ALA A 26 -14.00 -0.46 -21.72
N ARG A 27 -13.34 0.47 -22.42
CA ARG A 27 -12.02 0.97 -22.03
C ARG A 27 -12.02 1.61 -20.64
N GLN A 28 -13.04 2.40 -20.32
CA GLN A 28 -13.19 3.00 -18.99
C GLN A 28 -13.33 1.92 -17.90
N HIS A 29 -14.13 0.89 -18.17
CA HIS A 29 -14.32 -0.21 -17.23
C HIS A 29 -13.04 -1.02 -17.01
N ASP A 30 -12.27 -1.28 -18.06
CA ASP A 30 -10.99 -1.99 -17.97
C ASP A 30 -9.98 -1.19 -17.13
N VAL A 31 -9.90 0.12 -17.34
CA VAL A 31 -9.03 1.02 -16.56
C VAL A 31 -9.43 1.02 -15.08
N LEU A 32 -10.73 1.09 -14.76
CA LEU A 32 -11.21 1.00 -13.39
C LEU A 32 -10.90 -0.36 -12.76
N GLY A 33 -11.06 -1.46 -13.50
CA GLY A 33 -10.74 -2.79 -13.02
C GLY A 33 -9.26 -2.99 -12.69
N GLU A 34 -8.35 -2.41 -13.49
CA GLU A 34 -6.91 -2.43 -13.18
C GLU A 34 -6.59 -1.57 -11.96
N ALA A 35 -7.22 -0.41 -11.85
CA ALA A 35 -7.06 0.50 -10.72
C ALA A 35 -7.48 -0.17 -9.40
N ASP A 36 -8.62 -0.85 -9.38
CA ASP A 36 -9.10 -1.61 -8.21
C ASP A 36 -8.17 -2.76 -7.84
N ARG A 37 -7.62 -3.48 -8.83
CA ARG A 37 -6.66 -4.55 -8.56
C ARG A 37 -5.39 -4.01 -7.92
N ALA A 38 -4.83 -2.93 -8.46
CA ALA A 38 -3.67 -2.26 -7.90
C ALA A 38 -3.92 -1.74 -6.48
N LEU A 39 -5.12 -1.23 -6.19
CA LEU A 39 -5.53 -0.83 -4.84
C LEU A 39 -5.50 -2.02 -3.86
N VAL A 40 -6.16 -3.12 -4.22
CA VAL A 40 -6.26 -4.30 -3.36
C VAL A 40 -4.88 -4.90 -3.08
N GLU A 41 -4.01 -4.97 -4.08
CA GLU A 41 -2.64 -5.44 -3.91
C GLU A 41 -1.85 -4.54 -2.94
N ALA A 42 -1.90 -3.22 -3.17
CA ALA A 42 -1.21 -2.26 -2.31
C ALA A 42 -1.70 -2.32 -0.86
N LEU A 43 -3.03 -2.40 -0.65
CA LEU A 43 -3.61 -2.52 0.69
C LEU A 43 -3.24 -3.83 1.38
N THR A 44 -3.30 -4.96 0.66
CA THR A 44 -2.98 -6.28 1.21
C THR A 44 -1.51 -6.36 1.62
N ARG A 45 -0.61 -5.87 0.76
CA ARG A 45 0.81 -5.75 1.07
C ARG A 45 1.03 -4.84 2.28
N ALA A 46 0.34 -3.70 2.32
CA ALA A 46 0.47 -2.75 3.42
C ALA A 46 0.04 -3.35 4.76
N HIS A 47 -1.10 -4.03 4.77
CA HIS A 47 -1.61 -4.72 5.94
C HIS A 47 -0.65 -5.79 6.45
N THR A 48 -0.11 -6.61 5.54
CA THR A 48 0.81 -7.71 5.89
C THR A 48 2.06 -7.18 6.58
N VAL A 49 2.71 -6.17 6.00
CA VAL A 49 3.92 -5.57 6.58
C VAL A 49 3.61 -4.88 7.91
N MET A 50 2.48 -4.18 8.03
CA MET A 50 2.11 -3.52 9.28
C MET A 50 1.92 -4.55 10.41
N ARG A 51 1.21 -5.65 10.13
CA ARG A 51 1.02 -6.74 11.09
C ARG A 51 2.35 -7.38 11.49
N ASP A 52 3.24 -7.61 10.54
CA ASP A 52 4.57 -8.16 10.80
C ASP A 52 5.44 -7.20 11.61
N SER A 53 5.35 -5.89 11.36
CA SER A 53 6.03 -4.86 12.15
C SER A 53 5.56 -4.84 13.60
N VAL A 54 4.24 -4.89 13.83
CA VAL A 54 3.67 -4.97 15.20
C VAL A 54 4.19 -6.22 15.92
N ARG A 55 4.10 -7.40 15.29
CA ARG A 55 4.61 -8.65 15.87
C ARG A 55 6.09 -8.56 16.25
N ARG A 56 6.92 -7.92 15.42
CA ARG A 56 8.35 -7.74 15.69
C ARG A 56 8.61 -6.76 16.83
N LEU A 57 7.82 -5.69 16.93
CA LEU A 57 7.89 -4.75 18.06
C LEU A 57 7.48 -5.44 19.38
N ASP A 58 6.45 -6.29 19.36
CA ASP A 58 6.04 -7.07 20.52
C ASP A 58 7.15 -8.03 20.98
N ALA A 59 7.83 -8.69 20.04
CA ALA A 59 8.98 -9.55 20.35
C ALA A 59 10.14 -8.77 20.97
N ILE A 60 10.48 -7.58 20.42
CA ILE A 60 11.49 -6.70 21.01
C ILE A 60 11.07 -6.26 22.42
N GLY A 61 9.80 -5.97 22.65
CA GLY A 61 9.25 -5.65 23.96
C GLY A 61 9.50 -6.78 24.96
N ALA A 62 9.12 -8.01 24.59
CA ALA A 62 9.35 -9.19 25.43
C ALA A 62 10.85 -9.44 25.74
N GLU A 63 11.74 -9.20 24.77
CA GLU A 63 13.19 -9.31 24.97
C GLU A 63 13.72 -8.23 25.93
N ILE A 64 13.21 -6.99 25.83
CA ILE A 64 13.55 -5.91 26.77
C ILE A 64 13.05 -6.24 28.17
N ASP A 65 11.80 -6.68 28.32
CA ASP A 65 11.21 -7.06 29.60
C ASP A 65 12.00 -8.20 30.25
N GLY A 66 12.39 -9.21 29.46
CA GLY A 66 13.27 -10.29 29.93
C GLY A 66 14.65 -9.80 30.39
N ALA A 67 15.26 -8.87 29.65
CA ALA A 67 16.54 -8.28 30.04
C ALA A 67 16.45 -7.43 31.32
N VAL A 68 15.36 -6.70 31.51
CA VAL A 68 15.09 -5.92 32.74
C VAL A 68 14.81 -6.84 33.92
N ALA A 69 14.02 -7.90 33.73
CA ALA A 69 13.76 -8.88 34.80
C ALA A 69 15.01 -9.67 35.20
N GLY A 70 15.91 -9.95 34.24
CA GLY A 70 17.20 -10.61 34.47
C GLY A 70 18.34 -9.67 34.83
N GLN A 71 18.07 -8.39 35.07
CA GLN A 71 19.10 -7.33 35.13
C GLN A 71 20.13 -7.55 36.24
N ASP A 72 19.75 -8.15 37.36
CA ASP A 72 20.65 -8.51 38.46
C ASP A 72 21.69 -9.57 38.05
N SER A 73 21.40 -10.39 37.04
CA SER A 73 22.34 -11.38 36.49
C SER A 73 23.33 -10.80 35.47
N LEU A 74 23.13 -9.56 35.03
CA LEU A 74 23.95 -8.91 34.00
C LEU A 74 25.22 -8.24 34.55
N ALA A 75 25.48 -8.34 35.86
CA ALA A 75 26.67 -7.77 36.52
C ALA A 75 26.92 -6.30 36.12
N LEU A 76 25.86 -5.48 36.18
CA LEU A 76 25.88 -4.09 35.70
C LEU A 76 26.79 -3.16 36.51
N ASP A 77 27.18 -3.58 37.71
CA ASP A 77 28.20 -2.94 38.54
C ASP A 77 29.61 -3.12 37.97
N THR A 78 29.79 -4.04 37.02
CA THR A 78 31.04 -4.24 36.31
C THR A 78 31.08 -3.43 35.00
N PRO A 79 32.25 -2.90 34.61
CA PRO A 79 32.40 -2.22 33.32
C PRO A 79 32.03 -3.10 32.12
N LEU A 80 32.26 -4.41 32.21
CA LEU A 80 31.92 -5.35 31.14
C LEU A 80 30.40 -5.53 31.01
N GLY A 81 29.69 -5.79 32.12
CA GLY A 81 28.24 -5.93 32.13
C GLY A 81 27.52 -4.67 31.66
N ALA A 82 27.97 -3.50 32.11
CA ALA A 82 27.43 -2.21 31.66
C ALA A 82 27.59 -2.01 30.14
N ARG A 83 28.74 -2.38 29.58
CA ARG A 83 29.01 -2.29 28.13
C ARG A 83 28.14 -3.24 27.32
N GLU A 84 28.01 -4.50 27.75
CA GLU A 84 27.16 -5.48 27.07
C GLU A 84 25.70 -5.05 27.09
N PHE A 85 25.20 -4.54 28.21
CA PHE A 85 23.85 -4.02 28.31
C PHE A 85 23.63 -2.77 27.42
N GLN A 86 24.63 -1.88 27.33
CA GLN A 86 24.58 -0.75 26.40
C GLN A 86 24.54 -1.21 24.94
N ASN A 87 25.35 -2.20 24.56
CA ASN A 87 25.34 -2.76 23.20
C ASN A 87 23.98 -3.35 22.86
N PHE A 88 23.40 -4.13 23.77
CA PHE A 88 22.05 -4.68 23.63
C PHE A 88 21.01 -3.56 23.42
N ARG A 89 21.03 -2.51 24.24
CA ARG A 89 20.10 -1.38 24.10
C ARG A 89 20.24 -0.66 22.75
N LEU A 90 21.48 -0.40 22.32
CA LEU A 90 21.76 0.22 21.02
C LEU A 90 21.28 -0.66 19.86
N ALA A 91 21.47 -1.98 19.95
CA ALA A 91 20.96 -2.92 18.96
C ALA A 91 19.42 -2.86 18.88
N LYS A 92 18.72 -2.91 20.02
CA LYS A 92 17.25 -2.80 20.05
C LYS A 92 16.72 -1.47 19.53
N GLN A 93 17.37 -0.37 19.86
CA GLN A 93 17.01 0.94 19.31
C GLN A 93 17.15 0.99 17.78
N ARG A 94 18.20 0.39 17.23
CA ARG A 94 18.40 0.29 15.77
C ARG A 94 17.33 -0.60 15.12
N GLU A 95 17.03 -1.76 15.71
CA GLU A 95 15.97 -2.65 15.23
C GLU A 95 14.61 -1.95 15.19
N ILE A 96 14.23 -1.24 16.27
CA ILE A 96 13.00 -0.45 16.33
C ILE A 96 12.98 0.62 15.24
N ALA A 97 14.07 1.38 15.09
CA ALA A 97 14.15 2.43 14.08
C ALA A 97 13.98 1.88 12.65
N THR A 98 14.58 0.73 12.34
CA THR A 98 14.42 0.06 11.04
C THR A 98 12.98 -0.39 10.80
N ILE A 99 12.31 -0.96 11.80
CA ILE A 99 10.92 -1.41 11.69
C ILE A 99 9.99 -0.21 11.43
N VAL A 100 10.14 0.86 12.21
CA VAL A 100 9.34 2.08 12.08
C VAL A 100 9.57 2.76 10.72
N ALA A 101 10.82 2.88 10.26
CA ALA A 101 11.13 3.44 8.95
C ALA A 101 10.47 2.64 7.81
N THR A 102 10.48 1.32 7.90
CA THR A 102 9.84 0.43 6.91
C THR A 102 8.32 0.62 6.89
N ALA A 103 7.69 0.75 8.07
CA ALA A 103 6.26 1.04 8.17
C ALA A 103 5.90 2.41 7.57
N HIS A 104 6.72 3.44 7.77
CA HIS A 104 6.49 4.77 7.19
C HIS A 104 6.63 4.80 5.66
N GLU A 105 7.61 4.10 5.08
CA GLU A 105 7.75 4.01 3.61
C GLU A 105 6.49 3.43 2.97
N LEU A 106 5.90 2.43 3.62
CA LEU A 106 4.71 1.77 3.14
C LEU A 106 3.46 2.65 3.24
N ASP A 107 3.33 3.44 4.31
CA ASP A 107 2.25 4.42 4.45
C ASP A 107 2.31 5.51 3.36
N ARG A 108 3.53 5.96 3.00
CA ARG A 108 3.75 6.84 1.85
C ARG A 108 3.35 6.20 0.53
N THR A 109 3.75 4.94 0.31
CA THR A 109 3.39 4.18 -0.90
C THR A 109 1.87 4.03 -1.02
N LYS A 110 1.18 3.67 0.06
CA LYS A 110 -0.29 3.60 0.13
C LYS A 110 -0.93 4.96 -0.19
N SER A 111 -0.41 6.04 0.39
CA SER A 111 -0.93 7.39 0.15
C SER A 111 -0.80 7.80 -1.33
N ALA A 112 0.31 7.44 -1.99
CA ALA A 112 0.50 7.68 -3.41
C ALA A 112 -0.48 6.85 -4.27
N VAL A 113 -0.70 5.57 -3.94
CA VAL A 113 -1.68 4.72 -4.63
C VAL A 113 -3.10 5.30 -4.47
N LEU A 114 -3.49 5.69 -3.26
CA LEU A 114 -4.81 6.31 -3.00
C LEU A 114 -4.97 7.65 -3.74
N ALA A 115 -3.92 8.47 -3.81
CA ALA A 115 -3.94 9.72 -4.57
C ALA A 115 -4.10 9.46 -6.08
N SER A 116 -3.38 8.48 -6.62
CA SER A 116 -3.52 8.05 -8.03
C SER A 116 -4.94 7.57 -8.33
N LEU A 117 -5.51 6.74 -7.47
CA LEU A 117 -6.88 6.25 -7.64
C LEU A 117 -7.90 7.37 -7.61
N ARG A 118 -7.75 8.33 -6.70
CA ARG A 118 -8.62 9.51 -6.64
C ARG A 118 -8.59 10.33 -7.94
N ALA A 119 -7.45 10.40 -8.61
CA ALA A 119 -7.35 11.04 -9.93
C ALA A 119 -8.14 10.26 -11.00
N HIS A 120 -7.97 8.93 -11.07
CA HIS A 120 -8.67 8.08 -12.05
C HIS A 120 -10.19 8.08 -11.86
N TYR A 121 -10.65 8.03 -10.61
CA TYR A 121 -12.07 8.15 -10.29
C TYR A 121 -12.61 9.57 -10.54
N GLY A 122 -11.79 10.62 -10.36
CA GLY A 122 -12.17 12.01 -10.65
C GLY A 122 -12.30 12.30 -12.14
N GLU A 123 -11.43 11.73 -12.97
CA GLU A 123 -11.49 11.83 -14.44
C GLU A 123 -12.66 11.02 -15.02
N SER A 124 -13.06 9.91 -14.38
CA SER A 124 -14.22 9.12 -14.82
C SER A 124 -15.59 9.79 -14.59
N VAL A 125 -15.65 10.86 -13.79
CA VAL A 125 -16.89 11.62 -13.48
C VAL A 125 -16.98 12.92 -14.31
N GLY A 126 -15.96 13.22 -15.14
CA GLY A 126 -15.88 14.40 -16.01
C GLY A 126 -16.41 14.19 -17.42
#